data_AF-A0A194URR6-F1
#
_entry.id   AF-A0A194URR6-F1
#
_cell.length_a   1.000
_cell.length_b   1.000
_cell.length_c   1.000
_cell.angle_alpha   90.00
_cell.angle_beta   90.00
_cell.angle_gamma   90.00
#
_symmetry.space_group_name_H-M   'P 1'
#
loop_
_entity.id
_entity.type
_entity.pdbx_description
1 polymer ?
#
loop_
_entity_poly.entity_id
_entity_poly.type
_entity_poly.pdbx_seq_one_letter_code
_entity_poly.pdbx_strand_id
1 'polypeptide(L)'
;MSDFDEVLAQAAANGKNQIRFTVDNRTEFELVAENSFADWGDFADPPETINPYNSGRGGHVISSHSPFTGSAGMVGYKIDTGSAKTWLRFLGSNPYLSAKDNYSTSVILDRDAGIDQGDYNWLYYRKERDDSQKFNGGTLTISSQIGQADDATAVFTVTFTKDTEG
;
A
#
# COMPACT_ATOMS: atom_id res chain seq x y z
N MET A 1 31.76 -9.89 23.98
CA MET A 1 30.51 -9.35 23.41
C MET A 1 29.96 -8.40 24.44
N SER A 2 29.64 -7.18 24.02
CA SER A 2 29.14 -6.15 24.94
C SER A 2 27.65 -6.38 25.21
N ASP A 3 27.15 -5.94 26.37
CA ASP A 3 25.71 -5.99 26.69
C ASP A 3 24.86 -5.29 25.61
N PHE A 4 25.45 -4.36 24.85
CA PHE A 4 24.84 -3.72 23.67
C PHE A 4 24.60 -4.70 22.52
N ASP A 5 25.53 -5.61 22.25
CA ASP A 5 25.39 -6.62 21.19
C ASP A 5 24.27 -7.61 21.53
N GLU A 6 24.10 -7.91 22.82
CA GLU A 6 23.06 -8.83 23.32
C GLU A 6 21.67 -8.19 23.27
N VAL A 7 21.54 -6.90 23.61
CA VAL A 7 20.28 -6.14 23.46
C VAL A 7 19.87 -5.98 22.00
N LEU A 8 20.81 -5.72 21.09
CA LEU A 8 20.55 -5.68 19.64
C LEU A 8 20.18 -7.05 19.08
N ALA A 9 20.83 -8.13 19.53
CA ALA A 9 20.49 -9.49 19.16
C ALA A 9 19.13 -9.94 19.71
N GLN A 10 18.73 -9.44 20.90
CA GLN A 10 17.44 -9.75 21.52
C GLN A 10 16.29 -8.92 20.93
N ALA A 11 16.55 -7.68 20.47
CA ALA A 11 15.60 -6.90 19.66
C ALA A 11 15.39 -7.53 18.27
N ALA A 12 16.45 -8.09 17.66
CA ALA A 12 16.37 -8.82 16.39
C ALA A 12 15.55 -10.12 16.49
N ALA A 13 15.30 -10.65 17.69
CA ALA A 13 14.66 -11.94 17.90
C ALA A 13 13.12 -11.93 17.87
N ASN A 14 12.42 -10.78 17.89
CA ASN A 14 10.95 -10.77 18.04
C ASN A 14 10.12 -9.86 17.10
N GLY A 15 10.70 -9.28 16.06
CA GLY A 15 9.90 -8.65 15.00
C GLY A 15 10.76 -8.08 13.90
N LYS A 16 10.84 -8.76 12.76
CA LYS A 16 11.44 -8.15 11.56
C LYS A 16 10.58 -6.94 11.18
N ASN A 17 11.23 -5.82 10.88
CA ASN A 17 10.54 -4.68 10.29
C ASN A 17 9.84 -5.16 9.00
N GLN A 18 8.54 -4.91 8.90
CA GLN A 18 7.68 -5.40 7.82
C GLN A 18 6.43 -4.54 7.65
N ILE A 19 5.82 -4.62 6.47
CA ILE A 19 4.52 -4.02 6.18
C ILE A 19 3.63 -5.03 5.49
N ARG A 20 2.45 -5.26 6.06
CA ARG A 20 1.34 -5.91 5.38
C ARG A 20 0.44 -4.86 4.77
N PHE A 21 0.04 -5.07 3.52
CA PHE A 21 -0.96 -4.27 2.85
C PHE A 21 -2.29 -5.03 2.94
N THR A 22 -3.32 -4.35 3.43
CA THR A 22 -4.69 -4.86 3.43
C THR A 22 -5.54 -3.92 2.59
N VAL A 23 -6.30 -4.48 1.66
CA VAL A 23 -7.20 -3.70 0.81
C VAL A 23 -8.63 -4.11 1.14
N ASP A 24 -9.42 -3.14 1.61
CA ASP A 24 -10.85 -3.28 1.89
C ASP A 24 -11.64 -2.67 0.74
N ASN A 25 -12.14 -3.53 -0.15
CA ASN A 25 -12.93 -3.12 -1.30
C ASN A 25 -14.40 -3.04 -0.91
N ARG A 26 -14.90 -1.82 -0.67
CA ARG A 26 -16.33 -1.55 -0.40
C ARG A 26 -17.06 -1.05 -1.64
N THR A 27 -16.55 -1.39 -2.82
CA THR A 27 -17.16 -1.03 -4.10
C THR A 27 -17.89 -2.23 -4.71
N GLU A 28 -18.71 -1.96 -5.72
CA GLU A 28 -19.33 -2.99 -6.55
C GLU A 28 -18.37 -3.54 -7.63
N PHE A 29 -17.13 -3.02 -7.70
CA PHE A 29 -16.16 -3.35 -8.74
C PHE A 29 -15.11 -4.33 -8.23
N GLU A 30 -14.60 -5.19 -9.10
CA GLU A 30 -13.42 -6.00 -8.81
C GLU A 30 -12.16 -5.13 -8.88
N LEU A 31 -11.27 -5.25 -7.88
CA LEU A 31 -9.95 -4.64 -7.92
C LEU A 31 -8.96 -5.68 -8.45
N VAL A 32 -8.65 -5.61 -9.74
CA VAL A 32 -7.72 -6.54 -10.39
C VAL A 32 -6.30 -6.16 -10.02
N ALA A 33 -5.57 -7.09 -9.40
CA ALA A 33 -4.18 -6.86 -8.99
C ALA A 33 -3.27 -6.63 -10.21
N GLU A 34 -2.32 -5.72 -10.05
CA GLU A 34 -1.24 -5.47 -10.99
C GLU A 34 0.12 -5.85 -10.36
N ASN A 35 1.22 -5.25 -10.83
CA ASN A 35 2.54 -5.48 -10.27
C ASN A 35 2.72 -4.89 -8.86
N SER A 36 3.85 -5.20 -8.26
CA SER A 36 4.34 -4.58 -7.03
C SER A 36 5.80 -4.16 -7.19
N PHE A 37 6.22 -3.17 -6.41
CA PHE A 37 7.59 -2.68 -6.36
C PHE A 37 8.02 -2.46 -4.91
N ALA A 38 9.12 -3.08 -4.48
CA ALA A 38 9.73 -2.84 -3.17
C ALA A 38 10.87 -1.82 -3.33
N ASP A 39 10.77 -0.69 -2.63
CA ASP A 39 11.87 0.27 -2.53
C ASP A 39 12.92 -0.22 -1.53
N TRP A 40 12.45 -0.71 -0.37
CA TRP A 40 13.26 -1.38 0.64
C TRP A 40 12.63 -2.69 1.09
N GLY A 41 13.46 -3.73 1.21
CA GLY A 41 13.01 -5.08 1.51
C GLY A 41 12.59 -5.84 0.26
N ASP A 42 11.90 -6.96 0.48
CA ASP A 42 11.41 -7.84 -0.57
C ASP A 42 9.91 -8.12 -0.36
N PHE A 43 9.16 -8.27 -1.45
CA PHE A 43 7.79 -8.78 -1.37
C PHE A 43 7.82 -10.28 -1.05
N ALA A 44 7.34 -10.65 0.13
CA ALA A 44 7.10 -12.04 0.51
C ALA A 44 5.84 -12.58 -0.15
N ASP A 45 4.80 -11.75 -0.25
CA ASP A 45 3.53 -12.06 -0.93
C ASP A 45 3.14 -10.88 -1.85
N PRO A 46 2.83 -11.10 -3.14
CA PRO A 46 2.32 -10.07 -4.05
C PRO A 46 0.85 -9.68 -3.74
N PRO A 47 0.31 -8.59 -4.32
CA PRO A 47 -1.11 -8.26 -4.20
C PRO A 47 -2.01 -9.32 -4.84
N GLU A 48 -3.15 -9.58 -4.21
CA GLU A 48 -4.19 -10.45 -4.76
C GLU A 48 -5.35 -9.62 -5.31
N THR A 49 -6.05 -10.14 -6.33
CA THR A 49 -7.30 -9.52 -6.84
C THR A 49 -8.38 -9.56 -5.76
N ILE A 50 -9.06 -8.42 -5.55
CA ILE A 50 -10.05 -8.27 -4.48
C ILE A 50 -11.46 -8.15 -5.06
N ASN A 51 -12.29 -9.14 -4.73
CA ASN A 51 -13.69 -9.18 -5.13
C ASN A 51 -14.49 -7.99 -4.55
N PRO A 52 -15.61 -7.60 -5.19
CA PRO A 52 -16.54 -6.61 -4.64
C PRO A 52 -16.94 -6.91 -3.19
N TYR A 53 -17.03 -5.87 -2.37
CA TYR A 53 -17.46 -5.95 -0.95
C TYR A 53 -16.66 -6.94 -0.09
N ASN A 54 -15.37 -7.08 -0.36
CA ASN A 54 -14.48 -7.98 0.36
C ASN A 54 -13.16 -7.31 0.74
N SER A 55 -12.48 -7.86 1.74
CA SER A 55 -11.13 -7.47 2.11
C SER A 55 -10.15 -8.57 1.73
N GLY A 56 -8.93 -8.21 1.33
CA GLY A 56 -7.89 -9.19 1.08
C GLY A 56 -6.48 -8.65 1.14
N ARG A 57 -5.53 -9.51 0.78
CA ARG A 57 -4.10 -9.25 0.90
C ARG A 57 -3.65 -8.35 -0.24
N GLY A 58 -3.25 -7.13 0.13
CA GLY A 58 -2.64 -6.15 -0.77
C GLY A 58 -1.16 -6.39 -1.02
N GLY A 59 -0.54 -7.36 -0.35
CA GLY A 59 0.88 -7.68 -0.44
C GLY A 59 1.58 -7.61 0.93
N HIS A 60 2.82 -8.09 0.98
CA HIS A 60 3.62 -8.13 2.21
C HIS A 60 5.08 -7.85 1.90
N VAL A 61 5.61 -6.73 2.40
CA VAL A 61 7.03 -6.36 2.29
C VAL A 61 7.72 -6.71 3.60
N ILE A 62 8.83 -7.43 3.51
CA ILE A 62 9.68 -7.78 4.65
C ILE A 62 11.06 -7.20 4.43
N SER A 63 11.67 -6.65 5.47
CA SER A 63 13.08 -6.25 5.47
C SER A 63 13.98 -7.40 4.97
N SER A 64 14.73 -7.13 3.90
CA SER A 64 15.58 -8.10 3.21
C SER A 64 16.91 -8.27 3.95
N HIS A 65 17.33 -9.52 4.21
CA HIS A 65 18.67 -10.01 4.66
C HIS A 65 19.43 -9.31 5.81
N SER A 66 19.00 -8.12 6.27
CA SER A 66 19.58 -7.33 7.33
C SER A 66 18.47 -6.91 8.29
N PRO A 67 18.60 -7.20 9.59
CA PRO A 67 17.62 -6.79 10.61
C PRO A 67 17.59 -5.27 10.83
N PHE A 68 18.49 -4.53 10.17
CA PHE A 68 18.68 -3.08 10.34
C PHE A 68 18.16 -2.26 9.15
N THR A 69 17.21 -2.79 8.38
CA THR A 69 16.66 -2.12 7.20
C THR A 69 15.14 -2.02 7.31
N GLY A 70 14.59 -0.89 6.86
CA GLY A 70 13.14 -0.69 6.82
C GLY A 70 12.47 -1.54 5.75
N SER A 71 11.14 -1.45 5.70
CA SER A 71 10.31 -2.06 4.66
C SER A 71 9.54 -0.96 3.96
N ALA A 72 9.54 -0.94 2.64
CA ALA A 72 8.85 0.06 1.87
C ALA A 72 8.49 -0.48 0.48
N GLY A 73 7.29 -0.17 0.02
CA GLY A 73 6.86 -0.61 -1.30
C GLY A 73 5.55 -0.01 -1.75
N MET A 74 5.21 -0.32 -2.99
CA MET A 74 3.99 0.07 -3.65
C MET A 74 3.37 -1.13 -4.36
N VAL A 75 2.04 -1.18 -4.35
CA VAL A 75 1.23 -2.16 -5.08
C VAL A 75 0.19 -1.45 -5.91
N GLY A 76 -0.18 -2.06 -7.03
CA GLY A 76 -1.17 -1.50 -7.95
C GLY A 76 -2.38 -2.38 -8.15
N TYR A 77 -3.48 -1.70 -8.44
CA TYR A 77 -4.74 -2.29 -8.81
C TYR A 77 -5.33 -1.53 -10.00
N LYS A 78 -6.19 -2.19 -10.76
CA LYS A 78 -7.05 -1.55 -11.75
C LYS A 78 -8.50 -1.93 -11.54
N ILE A 79 -9.39 -1.02 -11.90
CA ILE A 79 -10.81 -1.29 -12.09
C ILE A 79 -11.09 -1.16 -13.59
N ASP A 80 -11.70 -2.19 -14.18
CA ASP A 80 -12.11 -2.21 -15.58
C ASP A 80 -13.58 -2.66 -15.68
N THR A 81 -14.48 -1.72 -15.99
CA THR A 81 -15.91 -2.01 -16.16
C THR A 81 -16.26 -2.28 -17.63
N GLY A 82 -15.27 -2.30 -18.53
CA GLY A 82 -15.46 -2.30 -19.98
C GLY A 82 -15.85 -0.92 -20.55
N SER A 83 -16.61 -0.11 -19.80
CA SER A 83 -16.99 1.26 -20.16
C SER A 83 -16.05 2.33 -19.58
N ALA A 84 -15.38 2.03 -18.47
CA ALA A 84 -14.48 2.93 -17.77
C ALA A 84 -13.31 2.13 -17.17
N LYS A 85 -12.15 2.78 -17.10
CA LYS A 85 -10.93 2.21 -16.53
C LYS A 85 -10.25 3.22 -15.62
N THR A 86 -9.77 2.75 -14.48
CA THR A 86 -8.96 3.56 -13.56
C THR A 86 -7.93 2.67 -12.87
N TRP A 87 -6.84 3.27 -12.43
CA TRP A 87 -5.73 2.62 -11.75
C TRP A 87 -5.59 3.17 -10.35
N LEU A 88 -5.34 2.29 -9.40
CA LEU A 88 -5.11 2.62 -8.00
C LEU A 88 -3.66 2.25 -7.68
N ARG A 89 -2.96 3.11 -6.96
CA ARG A 89 -1.62 2.81 -6.43
C ARG A 89 -1.67 3.00 -4.92
N PHE A 90 -1.14 2.03 -4.18
CA PHE A 90 -1.09 2.03 -2.73
C PHE A 90 0.36 1.92 -2.29
N LEU A 91 0.82 2.83 -1.45
CA LEU A 91 2.19 2.91 -0.96
C LEU A 91 2.22 2.77 0.55
N GLY A 92 3.20 2.01 1.05
CA GLY A 92 3.51 1.89 2.46
C GLY A 92 5.02 2.03 2.70
N SER A 93 5.39 2.65 3.83
CA SER A 93 6.77 2.82 4.27
C SER A 93 6.85 2.69 5.79
N ASN A 94 7.79 1.86 6.25
CA ASN A 94 8.06 1.53 7.64
C ASN A 94 9.58 1.62 7.80
N PRO A 95 10.11 2.80 8.13
CA PRO A 95 11.54 3.03 8.21
C PRO A 95 12.12 2.45 9.52
N TYR A 96 13.23 1.73 9.42
CA TYR A 96 13.92 1.18 10.60
C TYR A 96 14.66 2.26 11.41
N LEU A 97 14.49 2.27 12.74
CA LEU A 97 15.13 3.20 13.69
C LEU A 97 15.19 4.67 13.20
N SER A 98 14.11 5.12 12.59
CA SER A 98 14.00 6.47 12.03
C SER A 98 13.20 7.36 12.97
N ALA A 99 13.53 8.66 12.98
CA ALA A 99 12.69 9.68 13.61
C ALA A 99 11.39 9.97 12.81
N LYS A 100 11.17 9.26 11.69
CA LYS A 100 9.98 9.35 10.85
C LYS A 100 9.01 8.24 11.20
N ASP A 101 7.76 8.62 11.38
CA ASP A 101 6.62 7.71 11.53
C ASP A 101 6.40 6.85 10.28
N ASN A 102 5.73 5.71 10.47
CA ASN A 102 5.24 4.89 9.38
C ASN A 102 4.27 5.70 8.52
N TYR A 103 4.39 5.53 7.21
CA TYR A 103 3.67 6.32 6.23
C TYR A 103 2.91 5.41 5.26
N SER A 104 1.68 5.80 4.94
CA SER A 104 0.92 5.20 3.85
C SER A 104 0.19 6.27 3.06
N THR A 105 0.08 6.06 1.76
CA THR A 105 -0.67 6.94 0.86
C THR A 105 -1.17 6.16 -0.35
N SER A 106 -2.12 6.74 -1.05
CA SER A 106 -2.74 6.17 -2.23
C SER A 106 -2.87 7.19 -3.33
N VAL A 107 -3.24 6.77 -4.54
CA VAL A 107 -3.70 7.65 -5.63
C VAL A 107 -4.67 6.91 -6.55
N ILE A 108 -5.65 7.64 -7.08
CA ILE A 108 -6.49 7.23 -8.22
C ILE A 108 -5.94 7.90 -9.48
N LEU A 109 -5.78 7.12 -10.55
CA LEU A 109 -5.20 7.54 -11.82
C LEU A 109 -6.15 7.21 -12.98
N ASP A 110 -6.18 8.10 -13.97
CA ASP A 110 -6.91 7.94 -15.24
C ASP A 110 -6.07 7.27 -16.35
N ARG A 111 -4.82 6.91 -16.03
CA ARG A 111 -3.89 6.20 -16.91
C ARG A 111 -3.05 5.20 -16.12
N ASP A 112 -2.50 4.22 -16.82
CA ASP A 112 -1.47 3.35 -16.27
C ASP A 112 -0.18 4.16 -16.10
N ALA A 113 0.18 4.46 -14.85
CA ALA A 113 1.44 5.15 -14.54
C ALA A 113 2.63 4.21 -14.41
N GLY A 114 2.45 2.89 -14.45
CA GLY A 114 3.51 1.96 -14.08
C GLY A 114 3.59 1.70 -12.57
N ILE A 115 4.51 0.81 -12.19
CA ILE A 115 4.81 0.39 -10.81
C ILE A 115 6.31 0.11 -10.73
N ASP A 116 7.08 1.18 -10.57
CA ASP A 116 8.53 1.12 -10.44
C ASP A 116 9.08 2.13 -9.40
N GLN A 117 10.39 2.28 -9.35
CA GLN A 117 11.06 3.20 -8.42
C GLN A 117 10.73 4.68 -8.68
N GLY A 118 10.56 5.08 -9.94
CA GLY A 118 10.19 6.44 -10.30
C GLY A 118 8.79 6.77 -9.80
N ASP A 119 7.85 5.86 -10.03
CA ASP A 119 6.46 5.99 -9.59
C ASP A 119 6.31 5.95 -8.06
N TYR A 120 7.07 5.06 -7.40
CA TYR A 120 7.14 5.01 -5.94
C TYR A 120 7.60 6.35 -5.37
N ASN A 121 8.71 6.89 -5.87
CA ASN A 121 9.25 8.16 -5.40
C ASN A 121 8.28 9.32 -5.68
N TRP A 122 7.68 9.35 -6.86
CA TRP A 122 6.67 10.35 -7.19
C TRP A 122 5.52 10.31 -6.18
N LEU A 123 4.96 9.12 -5.90
CA LEU A 123 3.85 8.96 -4.96
C LEU A 123 4.27 9.27 -3.51
N TYR A 124 5.49 8.92 -3.11
CA TYR A 124 6.01 9.18 -1.76
C TYR A 124 6.18 10.68 -1.47
N TYR A 125 6.66 11.45 -2.44
CA TYR A 125 6.96 12.87 -2.28
C TYR A 125 5.85 13.82 -2.74
N ARG A 126 4.76 13.30 -3.33
CA ARG A 126 3.65 14.14 -3.81
C ARG A 126 2.97 14.88 -2.66
N LYS A 127 2.43 16.06 -2.98
CA LYS A 127 1.66 16.87 -2.02
C LYS A 127 0.16 16.77 -2.25
N GLU A 128 -0.23 16.55 -3.50
CA GLU A 128 -1.62 16.40 -3.91
C GLU A 128 -2.20 15.09 -3.36
N ARG A 129 -3.45 15.13 -2.89
CA ARG A 129 -4.22 13.95 -2.48
C ARG A 129 -5.34 13.72 -3.46
N ASP A 130 -5.03 13.03 -4.55
CA ASP A 130 -6.02 12.57 -5.53
C ASP A 130 -6.61 11.21 -5.11
N ASP A 131 -7.14 11.18 -3.88
CA ASP A 131 -7.77 10.01 -3.30
C ASP A 131 -9.28 9.98 -3.56
N SER A 132 -9.80 10.91 -4.37
CA SER A 132 -11.21 10.95 -4.78
C SER A 132 -11.33 11.39 -6.24
N GLN A 133 -12.05 10.62 -7.05
CA GLN A 133 -12.23 10.90 -8.48
C GLN A 133 -13.60 10.44 -8.97
N LYS A 134 -14.15 11.16 -9.94
CA LYS A 134 -15.36 10.72 -10.65
C LYS A 134 -15.07 9.47 -11.49
N PHE A 135 -15.91 8.46 -11.34
CA PHE A 135 -15.78 7.18 -12.03
C PHE A 135 -17.16 6.57 -12.26
N ASN A 136 -17.44 6.11 -13.48
CA ASN A 136 -18.62 5.32 -13.83
C ASN A 136 -19.97 5.81 -13.21
N GLY A 137 -20.27 7.11 -13.35
CA GLY A 137 -21.52 7.70 -12.82
C GLY A 137 -21.57 7.87 -11.30
N GLY A 138 -20.42 7.85 -10.63
CA GLY A 138 -20.30 8.12 -9.20
C GLY A 138 -18.93 8.67 -8.83
N THR A 139 -18.60 8.55 -7.56
CA THR A 139 -17.33 9.02 -6.99
C THR A 139 -16.61 7.86 -6.32
N LEU A 140 -15.43 7.52 -6.81
CA LEU A 140 -14.52 6.58 -6.18
C LEU A 140 -13.67 7.33 -5.16
N THR A 141 -13.49 6.78 -3.97
CA THR A 141 -12.65 7.37 -2.92
C THR A 141 -11.76 6.30 -2.29
N ILE A 142 -10.53 6.66 -1.95
CA ILE A 142 -9.61 5.83 -1.19
C ILE A 142 -9.31 6.53 0.13
N SER A 143 -9.17 5.75 1.21
CA SER A 143 -8.51 6.20 2.42
C SER A 143 -7.41 5.22 2.82
N SER A 144 -6.33 5.75 3.39
CA SER A 144 -5.20 4.96 3.86
C SER A 144 -4.92 5.22 5.33
N GLN A 145 -4.52 4.17 6.05
CA GLN A 145 -4.08 4.24 7.44
C GLN A 145 -2.98 3.20 7.68
N ILE A 146 -2.03 3.47 8.58
CA ILE A 146 -0.95 2.54 8.90
C ILE A 146 -0.64 2.56 10.40
N GLY A 147 -0.41 1.37 10.96
CA GLY A 147 0.09 1.22 12.33
C GLY A 147 1.54 1.69 12.47
N GLN A 148 1.96 2.04 13.68
CA GLN A 148 3.28 2.62 13.97
C GLN A 148 4.29 1.62 14.57
N ALA A 149 3.97 0.32 14.55
CA ALA A 149 4.88 -0.73 15.02
C ALA A 149 5.85 -1.19 13.90
N ASP A 150 6.93 -1.86 14.27
CA ASP A 150 7.85 -2.51 13.31
C ASP A 150 7.14 -3.60 12.48
N ASP A 151 6.15 -4.27 13.07
CA ASP A 151 5.17 -5.05 12.33
C ASP A 151 3.94 -4.18 12.06
N ALA A 152 3.94 -3.51 10.91
CA ALA A 152 2.87 -2.60 10.52
C ALA A 152 1.90 -3.25 9.54
N THR A 153 0.63 -2.83 9.61
CA THR A 153 -0.34 -3.06 8.54
C THR A 153 -0.81 -1.72 8.00
N ALA A 154 -0.65 -1.52 6.69
CA ALA A 154 -1.24 -0.44 5.92
C ALA A 154 -2.59 -0.91 5.37
N VAL A 155 -3.68 -0.23 5.75
CA VAL A 155 -5.03 -0.54 5.31
C VAL A 155 -5.49 0.53 4.33
N PHE A 156 -5.90 0.09 3.14
CA PHE A 156 -6.47 0.93 2.09
C PHE A 156 -7.95 0.58 1.92
N THR A 157 -8.83 1.53 2.16
CA THR A 157 -10.28 1.34 1.98
C THR A 157 -10.72 2.02 0.70
N VAL A 158 -11.25 1.26 -0.25
CA VAL A 158 -11.80 1.77 -1.50
C VAL A 158 -13.32 1.81 -1.41
N THR A 159 -13.92 2.99 -1.57
CA THR A 159 -15.37 3.18 -1.53
C THR A 159 -15.88 3.79 -2.83
N PHE A 160 -17.13 3.49 -3.15
CA PHE A 160 -17.81 4.06 -4.30
C PHE A 160 -19.17 4.59 -3.88
N THR A 161 -19.49 5.83 -4.25
CA THR A 161 -20.80 6.43 -4.05
C THR A 161 -21.38 6.80 -5.39
N LYS A 162 -22.47 6.13 -5.80
CA LYS A 162 -23.21 6.50 -7.01
C LYS A 162 -23.73 7.92 -6.86
N ASP A 163 -23.63 8.69 -7.93
CA ASP A 163 -24.33 9.96 -7.99
C ASP A 163 -25.83 9.63 -7.98
N THR A 164 -26.56 10.08 -6.97
CA THR A 164 -28.03 9.99 -7.00
C THR A 164 -28.52 10.84 -8.17
N GLU A 165 -29.17 10.20 -9.13
CA GLU A 165 -29.96 10.89 -10.14
C GLU A 165 -30.97 11.79 -9.42
N GLY A 166 -30.90 13.10 -9.68
CA GLY A 166 -31.86 14.09 -9.19
C GLY A 166 -33.15 14.08 -9.98
#